data_AF-A0AAT9HNZ5-F1
#
_entry.id   AF-A0AAT9HNZ5-F1
#
_cell.length_a   1.000
_cell.length_b   1.000
_cell.length_c   1.000
_cell.angle_alpha   90.00
_cell.angle_beta   90.00
_cell.angle_gamma   90.00
#
_symmetry.space_group_name_H-M   'P 1'
#
loop_
_entity.id
_entity.type
_entity.pdbx_description
1 polymer ?
#
loop_
_entity_poly.entity_id
_entity_poly.type
_entity_poly.pdbx_seq_one_letter_code
_entity_poly.pdbx_strand_id
1 'polypeptide(L)'
;MIASVHEPSDFSGLPIVGDDPAEQGVPMAPPDWAVRLVRAGRGLLFLDELSTAPPAVQAALLRLVLERRIGALRLPPGVRIVAAANPRASAADGWELSPPLANRFVHLNWTHDPEVVVRGLGGTWPRATLPRLDPDRLTAAVEFARRAVCAFLTARPPLVHRLPTSETRRGGPGPPRAAGT
;
A
#
# COMPACT_ATOMS: atom_id res chain seq x y z
N MET A 1 -7.98 -2.71 -9.00
CA MET A 1 -8.10 -1.44 -9.75
C MET A 1 -6.70 -1.04 -10.16
N ILE A 2 -6.47 -0.72 -11.44
CA ILE A 2 -5.14 -0.36 -11.96
C ILE A 2 -4.88 1.11 -11.66
N ALA A 3 -3.95 1.42 -10.76
CA ALA A 3 -3.74 2.79 -10.27
C ALA A 3 -3.21 3.75 -11.34
N SER A 4 -2.49 3.24 -12.34
CA SER A 4 -1.82 4.03 -13.38
C SER A 4 -2.75 4.73 -14.37
N VAL A 5 -3.98 4.21 -14.54
CA VAL A 5 -4.98 4.75 -15.48
C VAL A 5 -6.04 5.63 -14.81
N HIS A 6 -5.90 5.90 -13.52
CA HIS A 6 -6.87 6.68 -12.73
C HIS A 6 -6.36 8.10 -12.46
N GLU A 7 -7.30 9.02 -12.30
CA GLU A 7 -7.01 10.38 -11.89
C GLU A 7 -6.96 10.49 -10.35
N PRO A 8 -6.29 11.51 -9.79
CA PRO A 8 -6.27 11.72 -8.33
C PRO A 8 -7.68 11.86 -7.71
N SER A 9 -8.64 12.38 -8.48
CA SER A 9 -10.07 12.53 -8.14
C SER A 9 -10.76 11.18 -7.89
N ASP A 10 -10.34 10.11 -8.57
CA ASP A 10 -10.90 8.77 -8.39
C ASP A 10 -10.63 8.19 -6.98
N PHE A 11 -9.65 8.76 -6.27
CA PHE A 11 -9.29 8.40 -4.89
C PHE A 11 -9.61 9.50 -3.88
N SER A 12 -9.64 10.76 -4.33
CA SER A 12 -9.89 11.92 -3.47
C SER A 12 -11.35 12.34 -3.43
N GLY A 13 -12.18 11.83 -4.34
CA GLY A 13 -13.56 12.26 -4.57
C GLY A 13 -13.66 13.44 -5.52
N LEU A 14 -14.89 13.84 -5.84
CA LEU A 14 -15.20 15.01 -6.67
C LEU A 14 -15.84 16.11 -5.81
N PRO A 15 -15.45 17.39 -5.96
CA PRO A 15 -16.11 18.48 -5.25
C PRO A 15 -17.55 18.61 -5.72
N ILE A 16 -18.49 18.66 -4.77
CA ILE A 16 -19.91 18.89 -5.06
C ILE A 16 -20.43 20.07 -4.25
N VAL A 17 -21.40 20.79 -4.79
CA VAL A 17 -22.11 21.84 -4.06
C VAL A 17 -23.00 21.17 -3.01
N GLY A 18 -22.72 21.41 -1.73
CA GLY A 18 -23.55 20.98 -0.61
C GLY A 18 -24.71 21.95 -0.34
N ASP A 19 -25.48 21.69 0.71
CA ASP A 19 -26.66 22.49 1.07
C ASP A 19 -26.30 23.93 1.46
N ASP A 20 -25.17 24.14 2.15
CA ASP A 20 -24.63 25.47 2.47
C ASP A 20 -23.09 25.49 2.34
N PRO A 21 -22.55 25.74 1.12
CA PRO A 21 -21.12 25.78 0.90
C PRO A 21 -20.39 26.93 1.59
N ALA A 22 -21.09 28.00 1.97
CA ALA A 22 -20.49 29.17 2.59
C ALA A 22 -20.16 28.89 4.06
N GLU A 23 -21.01 28.14 4.76
CA GLU A 23 -20.78 27.75 6.16
C GLU A 23 -20.11 26.38 6.31
N GLN A 24 -20.47 25.41 5.48
CA GLN A 24 -20.05 24.00 5.63
C GLN A 24 -18.89 23.59 4.70
N GLY A 25 -18.50 24.48 3.79
CA GLY A 25 -17.49 24.22 2.77
C GLY A 25 -17.97 23.32 1.63
N VAL A 26 -17.08 23.02 0.68
CA VAL A 26 -17.37 22.17 -0.48
C VAL A 26 -17.00 20.72 -0.16
N PRO A 27 -17.98 19.80 0.02
CA PRO A 27 -17.69 18.41 0.31
C PRO A 27 -17.13 17.66 -0.91
N MET A 28 -16.34 16.63 -0.63
CA MET A 28 -15.79 15.71 -1.64
C MET A 28 -16.65 14.46 -1.72
N ALA A 29 -17.44 14.33 -2.78
CA ALA A 29 -18.26 13.17 -3.05
C ALA A 29 -17.38 11.93 -3.30
N PRO A 30 -17.57 10.83 -2.55
CA PRO A 30 -16.82 9.60 -2.77
C PRO A 30 -17.25 8.92 -4.09
N PRO A 31 -16.35 8.19 -4.75
CA PRO A 31 -16.70 7.36 -5.89
C PRO A 31 -17.60 6.19 -5.46
N ASP A 32 -18.45 5.71 -6.37
CA ASP A 32 -19.45 4.66 -6.06
C ASP A 32 -18.81 3.37 -5.51
N TRP A 33 -17.66 2.95 -6.03
CA TRP A 33 -16.97 1.77 -5.52
C TRP A 33 -16.62 1.89 -4.03
N ALA A 34 -16.28 3.10 -3.56
CA ALA A 34 -15.96 3.35 -2.16
C ALA A 34 -17.22 3.32 -1.29
N VAL A 35 -18.34 3.88 -1.80
CA VAL A 35 -19.65 3.79 -1.15
C VAL A 35 -20.06 2.33 -0.95
N ARG A 36 -19.96 1.50 -1.99
CA ARG A 36 -20.30 0.07 -1.92
C ARG A 36 -19.42 -0.67 -0.92
N LEU A 37 -18.12 -0.39 -0.92
CA LEU A 37 -17.16 -1.03 -0.02
C LEU A 37 -17.40 -0.66 1.45
N VAL A 38 -17.75 0.61 1.73
CA VAL A 38 -18.12 1.07 3.07
C VAL A 38 -19.43 0.43 3.52
N ARG A 39 -20.45 0.38 2.66
CA ARG A 39 -21.74 -0.29 2.96
C ARG A 39 -21.58 -1.77 3.29
N ALA A 40 -20.67 -2.47 2.59
CA ALA A 40 -20.37 -3.87 2.88
C ALA A 40 -19.66 -4.07 4.24
N GLY A 41 -19.02 -3.04 4.80
CA GLY A 41 -18.32 -3.09 6.09
C GLY A 41 -17.00 -3.89 6.08
N ARG A 42 -16.81 -4.76 5.08
CA ARG A 42 -15.66 -5.64 4.91
C ARG A 42 -15.35 -5.83 3.42
N GLY A 43 -14.10 -6.08 3.09
CA GLY A 43 -13.70 -6.36 1.71
C GLY A 43 -12.21 -6.19 1.47
N LEU A 44 -11.80 -6.34 0.21
CA LEU A 44 -10.44 -6.13 -0.24
C LEU A 44 -10.42 -5.00 -1.27
N LEU A 45 -9.65 -3.95 -1.02
CA LEU A 45 -9.27 -2.96 -2.01
C LEU A 45 -7.92 -3.34 -2.59
N PHE A 46 -7.93 -3.79 -3.84
CA PHE A 46 -6.72 -4.16 -4.58
C PHE A 46 -6.28 -3.02 -5.50
N LEU A 47 -5.08 -2.49 -5.26
CA LEU A 47 -4.43 -1.42 -6.02
C LEU A 47 -3.32 -2.04 -6.87
N ASP A 48 -3.52 -2.13 -8.17
CA ASP A 48 -2.54 -2.69 -9.10
C ASP A 48 -1.68 -1.59 -9.71
N GLU A 49 -0.47 -1.94 -10.13
CA GLU A 49 0.51 -1.04 -10.75
C GLU A 49 0.80 0.24 -9.97
N LEU A 50 0.91 0.16 -8.65
CA LEU A 50 1.13 1.34 -7.80
C LEU A 50 2.43 2.08 -8.16
N SER A 51 3.44 1.37 -8.65
CA SER A 51 4.71 1.96 -9.07
C SER A 51 4.64 2.70 -10.40
N THR A 52 3.68 2.44 -11.30
CA THR A 52 3.57 3.19 -12.58
C THR A 52 2.63 4.39 -12.48
N ALA A 53 1.95 4.56 -11.34
CA ALA A 53 1.07 5.70 -11.11
C ALA A 53 1.84 7.04 -11.02
N PRO A 54 1.34 8.12 -11.66
CA PRO A 54 1.94 9.45 -11.56
C PRO A 54 2.04 9.95 -10.11
N PRO A 55 2.99 10.84 -9.77
CA PRO A 55 3.18 11.34 -8.39
C PRO A 55 1.91 11.93 -7.74
N ALA A 56 1.06 12.61 -8.50
CA ALA A 56 -0.20 13.17 -8.00
C ALA A 56 -1.19 12.06 -7.56
N VAL A 57 -1.25 10.96 -8.30
CA VAL A 57 -2.07 9.79 -7.96
C VAL A 57 -1.49 9.08 -6.74
N GLN A 58 -0.16 8.94 -6.65
CA GLN A 58 0.49 8.38 -5.46
C GLN A 58 0.21 9.20 -4.19
N ALA A 59 0.17 10.54 -4.29
CA ALA A 59 -0.16 11.41 -3.17
C ALA A 59 -1.62 11.22 -2.71
N ALA A 60 -2.57 11.10 -3.65
CA ALA A 60 -3.96 10.78 -3.33
C ALA A 60 -4.10 9.40 -2.68
N LEU A 61 -3.36 8.41 -3.19
CA LEU A 61 -3.30 7.06 -2.62
C LEU A 61 -2.66 7.05 -1.22
N LEU A 62 -1.70 7.93 -0.93
CA LEU A 62 -1.14 8.07 0.41
C LEU A 62 -2.22 8.43 1.42
N ARG A 63 -3.09 9.40 1.11
CA ARG A 63 -4.23 9.78 1.96
C ARG A 63 -5.17 8.59 2.18
N LEU A 64 -5.47 7.85 1.11
CA LEU A 64 -6.30 6.65 1.18
C LEU A 64 -5.68 5.57 2.08
N VAL A 65 -4.39 5.29 1.94
CA VAL A 65 -3.70 4.23 2.69
C VAL A 65 -3.46 4.65 4.15
N LEU A 66 -3.07 5.90 4.38
CA LEU A 66 -2.72 6.43 5.70
C LEU A 66 -3.96 6.75 6.53
N GLU A 67 -4.89 7.52 5.98
CA GLU A 67 -6.06 8.01 6.71
C GLU A 67 -7.26 7.06 6.59
N ARG A 68 -7.18 6.08 5.67
CA ARG A 68 -8.33 5.24 5.31
C ARG A 68 -9.51 6.08 4.87
N ARG A 69 -9.27 7.14 4.08
CA ARG A 69 -10.28 8.11 3.63
C ARG A 69 -10.32 8.26 2.12
N ILE A 70 -11.53 8.42 1.59
CA ILE A 70 -11.82 8.61 0.16
C ILE A 70 -12.93 9.65 0.07
N GLY A 71 -12.61 10.86 -0.42
CA GLY A 71 -13.49 12.01 -0.27
C GLY A 71 -13.89 12.22 1.19
N ALA A 72 -15.19 12.33 1.44
CA ALA A 72 -15.75 12.41 2.79
C ALA A 72 -15.89 11.06 3.52
N LEU A 73 -15.66 9.92 2.86
CA LEU A 73 -15.84 8.59 3.48
C LEU A 73 -14.60 8.10 4.21
N ARG A 74 -14.83 7.34 5.29
CA ARG A 74 -13.81 6.57 6.00
C ARG A 74 -14.02 5.07 5.76
N LEU A 75 -12.97 4.37 5.33
CA LEU A 75 -12.98 2.92 5.13
C LEU A 75 -13.06 2.19 6.48
N PRO A 76 -14.04 1.29 6.67
CA PRO A 76 -14.20 0.54 7.91
C PRO A 76 -13.02 -0.41 8.16
N PRO A 77 -12.72 -0.78 9.41
CA PRO A 77 -11.57 -1.63 9.75
C PRO A 77 -11.61 -3.03 9.11
N GLY A 78 -12.81 -3.51 8.72
CA GLY A 78 -12.98 -4.77 7.98
C GLY A 78 -12.48 -4.74 6.54
N VAL A 79 -12.10 -3.58 6.00
CA VAL A 79 -11.58 -3.43 4.63
C VAL A 79 -10.05 -3.54 4.64
N ARG A 80 -9.50 -4.52 3.91
CA ARG A 80 -8.06 -4.69 3.73
C ARG A 80 -7.61 -4.03 2.43
N ILE A 81 -6.45 -3.36 2.46
CA ILE A 81 -5.86 -2.71 1.29
C ILE A 81 -4.65 -3.56 0.90
N VAL A 82 -4.60 -3.98 -0.36
CA VAL A 82 -3.47 -4.72 -0.93
C VAL A 82 -3.02 -3.98 -2.18
N ALA A 83 -1.71 -3.84 -2.34
CA ALA A 83 -1.12 -3.22 -3.52
C ALA A 83 -0.17 -4.18 -4.23
N ALA A 84 -0.17 -4.14 -5.55
CA ALA A 84 0.83 -4.75 -6.40
C ALA A 84 1.67 -3.65 -7.06
N ALA A 85 2.98 -3.85 -7.07
CA ALA A 85 3.94 -2.93 -7.65
C ALA A 85 5.09 -3.72 -8.24
N ASN A 86 5.53 -3.34 -9.43
CA ASN A 86 6.71 -3.92 -10.05
C ASN A 86 7.97 -3.16 -9.59
N PRO A 87 9.09 -3.87 -9.34
CA PRO A 87 10.38 -3.21 -9.12
C PRO A 87 10.74 -2.33 -10.31
N ARG A 88 11.37 -1.18 -10.07
CA ARG A 88 11.80 -0.26 -11.15
C ARG A 88 12.62 -0.95 -12.24
N ALA A 89 13.50 -1.89 -11.87
CA ALA A 89 14.33 -2.62 -12.84
C ALA A 89 13.51 -3.40 -13.88
N SER A 90 12.24 -3.67 -13.60
CA SER A 90 11.30 -4.38 -14.49
C SER A 90 10.19 -3.49 -15.02
N ALA A 91 10.07 -2.24 -14.54
CA ALA A 91 9.03 -1.30 -14.98
C ALA A 91 9.65 -0.27 -15.93
N ALA A 92 9.37 -0.40 -17.23
CA ALA A 92 9.94 0.47 -18.27
C ALA A 92 9.71 1.97 -18.00
N ASP A 93 8.62 2.34 -17.31
CA ASP A 93 8.24 3.72 -16.95
C ASP A 93 7.79 3.86 -15.48
N GLY A 94 8.22 2.95 -14.59
CA GLY A 94 7.75 2.92 -13.20
C GLY A 94 8.47 3.92 -12.29
N TRP A 95 7.72 4.64 -11.45
CA TRP A 95 8.16 5.46 -10.32
C TRP A 95 8.51 4.62 -9.08
N GLU A 96 9.46 5.11 -8.28
CA GLU A 96 9.75 4.54 -6.95
C GLU A 96 8.62 4.91 -6.02
N LEU A 97 8.16 3.94 -5.23
CA LEU A 97 7.28 4.25 -4.11
C LEU A 97 8.01 5.21 -3.18
N SER A 98 7.38 6.36 -2.90
CA SER A 98 7.91 7.27 -1.90
C SER A 98 8.07 6.55 -0.55
N PRO A 99 9.12 6.83 0.24
CA PRO A 99 9.32 6.19 1.55
C PRO A 99 8.09 6.26 2.48
N PRO A 100 7.32 7.38 2.54
CA PRO A 100 6.09 7.43 3.33
C PRO A 100 5.04 6.41 2.90
N LEU A 101 4.91 6.13 1.60
CA LEU A 101 3.98 5.14 1.06
C LEU A 101 4.52 3.72 1.27
N ALA A 102 5.80 3.49 0.96
CA ALA A 102 6.45 2.19 1.14
C ALA A 102 6.37 1.71 2.60
N ASN A 103 6.56 2.60 3.57
CA ASN A 103 6.52 2.26 5.00
C ASN A 103 5.12 1.91 5.53
N ARG A 104 4.06 2.02 4.72
CA ARG A 104 2.68 1.63 5.11
C ARG A 104 2.29 0.25 4.62
N PHE A 105 3.11 -0.35 3.77
CA PHE A 105 2.88 -1.70 3.28
C PHE A 105 3.85 -2.68 3.93
N VAL A 106 3.34 -3.90 4.17
CA VAL A 106 4.20 -5.07 4.31
C VAL A 106 4.56 -5.52 2.90
N HIS A 107 5.87 -5.57 2.62
CA HIS A 107 6.38 -5.92 1.29
C HIS A 107 6.57 -7.43 1.20
N LEU A 108 5.86 -8.06 0.27
CA LEU A 108 5.99 -9.48 -0.02
C LEU A 108 6.59 -9.61 -1.42
N ASN A 109 7.80 -10.16 -1.49
CA ASN A 109 8.43 -10.44 -2.78
C ASN A 109 7.80 -11.70 -3.36
N TRP A 110 7.26 -11.58 -4.56
CA TRP A 110 6.61 -12.67 -5.25
C TRP A 110 7.33 -12.98 -6.55
N THR A 111 8.09 -14.07 -6.56
CA THR A 111 8.72 -14.63 -7.76
C THR A 111 7.92 -15.85 -8.21
N HIS A 112 7.46 -15.82 -9.46
CA HIS A 112 6.78 -16.96 -10.07
C HIS A 112 7.81 -17.92 -10.67
N ASP A 113 7.60 -19.22 -10.44
CA ASP A 113 8.33 -20.26 -11.16
C ASP A 113 7.94 -20.22 -12.65
N PRO A 114 8.90 -20.08 -13.58
CA PRO A 114 8.62 -20.06 -15.02
C PRO A 114 7.78 -21.26 -15.49
N GLU A 115 7.98 -22.44 -14.92
CA GLU A 115 7.20 -23.63 -15.28
C GLU A 115 5.73 -23.48 -14.90
N VAL A 116 5.44 -22.85 -13.76
CA VAL A 116 4.07 -22.57 -13.32
C VAL A 116 3.39 -21.59 -14.28
N VAL A 117 4.11 -20.57 -14.75
CA VAL A 117 3.57 -19.60 -15.72
C VAL A 117 3.27 -20.28 -17.05
N VAL A 118 4.19 -21.10 -17.56
CA VAL A 118 4.01 -21.83 -18.82
C VAL A 118 2.82 -22.79 -18.75
N ARG A 119 2.72 -23.59 -17.67
CA ARG A 119 1.57 -24.50 -17.46
C ARG A 119 0.25 -23.73 -17.31
N GLY A 120 0.30 -22.59 -16.61
CA GLY A 120 -0.83 -21.69 -16.43
C GLY A 120 -1.36 -21.14 -17.76
N LEU A 121 -0.48 -20.63 -18.62
CA LEU A 121 -0.83 -20.17 -19.97
C LEU A 121 -1.35 -21.31 -20.85
N GLY A 122 -0.90 -22.55 -20.63
CA GLY A 122 -1.46 -23.76 -21.21
C GLY A 122 -2.83 -24.18 -20.65
N GLY A 123 -3.42 -23.39 -19.75
CA GLY A 123 -4.77 -23.57 -19.22
C GLY A 123 -4.84 -24.21 -17.82
N THR A 124 -3.70 -24.58 -17.22
CA THR A 124 -3.68 -25.25 -15.90
C THR A 124 -2.96 -24.39 -14.87
N TRP A 125 -3.73 -23.59 -14.12
CA TRP A 125 -3.23 -22.85 -12.98
C TRP A 125 -3.31 -23.70 -11.70
N PRO A 126 -2.21 -23.84 -10.92
CA PRO A 126 -2.26 -24.56 -9.66
C PRO A 126 -3.17 -23.82 -8.66
N ARG A 127 -3.91 -24.57 -7.85
CA ARG A 127 -4.70 -23.97 -6.76
C ARG A 127 -3.74 -23.46 -5.69
N ALA A 128 -3.69 -22.14 -5.50
CA ALA A 128 -2.93 -21.53 -4.43
C ALA A 128 -3.51 -21.97 -3.07
N THR A 129 -2.67 -22.52 -2.21
CA THR A 129 -3.05 -22.85 -0.83
C THR A 129 -2.38 -21.84 0.09
N LEU A 130 -3.17 -20.98 0.72
CA LEU A 130 -2.62 -20.00 1.66
C LEU A 130 -2.19 -20.70 2.95
N PRO A 131 -0.96 -20.48 3.43
CA PRO A 131 -0.52 -21.04 4.70
C PRO A 131 -1.40 -20.49 5.83
N ARG A 132 -1.89 -21.37 6.70
CA ARG A 132 -2.53 -20.95 7.95
C ARG A 132 -1.45 -20.57 8.95
N LEU A 133 -1.54 -19.36 9.48
CA LEU A 133 -0.66 -18.92 10.55
C LEU A 133 -1.21 -19.45 11.88
N ASP A 134 -0.34 -20.11 12.64
CA ASP A 134 -0.60 -20.51 14.02
C ASP A 134 -0.55 -19.25 14.90
N PRO A 135 -1.65 -18.85 15.58
CA PRO A 135 -1.71 -17.62 16.36
C PRO A 135 -0.70 -17.55 17.52
N ASP A 136 -0.41 -18.69 18.16
CA ASP A 136 0.48 -18.74 19.31
C ASP A 136 1.93 -18.61 18.85
N ARG A 137 2.28 -19.30 17.76
CA ARG A 137 3.62 -19.16 17.14
C ARG A 137 3.84 -17.77 16.55
N LEU A 138 2.80 -17.15 15.99
CA LEU A 138 2.89 -15.79 15.46
C LEU A 138 3.23 -14.79 16.57
N THR A 139 2.56 -14.90 17.72
CA THR A 139 2.78 -14.02 18.87
C THR A 139 4.22 -14.14 19.36
N ALA A 140 4.71 -15.37 19.58
CA ALA A 140 6.08 -15.62 19.99
C ALA A 140 7.11 -15.12 18.96
N ALA A 141 6.86 -15.32 17.68
CA ALA A 141 7.74 -14.86 16.60
C ALA A 141 7.83 -13.32 16.55
N VAL A 142 6.71 -12.61 16.75
CA VAL A 142 6.67 -11.15 16.80
C VAL A 142 7.46 -10.61 18.00
N GLU A 143 7.32 -11.23 19.16
CA GLU A 143 8.08 -10.85 20.36
C GLU A 143 9.58 -11.05 20.16
N PHE A 144 9.97 -12.21 19.61
CA PHE A 144 11.36 -12.50 19.28
C PHE A 144 11.92 -11.48 18.29
N ALA A 145 11.21 -11.21 17.19
CA ALA A 145 11.63 -10.26 16.18
C ALA A 145 11.82 -8.86 16.77
N ARG A 146 10.90 -8.40 17.63
CA ARG A 146 11.02 -7.10 18.32
C ARG A 146 12.28 -7.04 19.18
N ARG A 147 12.54 -8.07 19.98
CA ARG A 147 13.75 -8.15 20.82
C ARG A 147 15.03 -8.13 19.97
N ALA A 148 15.07 -8.92 18.89
CA ALA A 148 16.21 -8.98 17.99
C ALA A 148 16.49 -7.61 17.33
N VAL A 149 15.45 -6.91 16.87
CA VAL A 149 15.57 -5.56 16.31
C VAL A 149 16.07 -4.56 17.35
N CYS A 150 15.51 -4.57 18.57
CA CYS A 150 15.97 -3.71 19.66
C CYS A 150 17.45 -3.95 19.97
N ALA A 151 17.86 -5.20 20.18
CA ALA A 151 19.25 -5.54 20.47
C ALA A 151 20.20 -5.11 19.33
N PHE A 152 19.80 -5.32 18.08
CA PHE A 152 20.57 -4.91 16.91
C PHE A 152 20.77 -3.38 16.85
N LEU A 153 19.69 -2.60 17.05
CA LEU A 153 19.75 -1.14 17.02
C LEU A 153 20.50 -0.56 18.22
N THR A 154 20.39 -1.17 19.40
CA THR A 154 21.22 -0.83 20.57
C THR A 154 22.71 -1.05 20.28
N ALA A 155 23.07 -2.16 19.63
CA ALA A 155 24.45 -2.44 19.24
C ALA A 155 24.95 -1.57 18.09
N ARG A 156 24.05 -0.97 17.29
CA ARG A 156 24.39 -0.16 16.11
C ARG A 156 23.53 1.12 16.02
N PRO A 157 23.64 2.06 16.97
CA PRO A 157 22.78 3.25 17.02
C PRO A 157 22.74 4.09 15.72
N PRO A 158 23.84 4.27 14.96
CA PRO A 158 23.81 5.04 13.71
C PRO A 158 22.86 4.49 12.63
N LEU A 159 22.48 3.21 12.70
CA LEU A 159 21.60 2.59 11.71
C LEU A 159 20.13 2.96 11.87
N VAL A 160 19.73 3.57 12.99
CA VAL A 160 18.34 3.99 13.24
C VAL A 160 17.83 4.96 12.16
N HIS A 161 18.71 5.79 11.61
CA HIS A 161 18.36 6.82 10.62
C HIS A 161 18.99 6.58 9.24
N ARG A 162 19.69 5.46 9.05
CA ARG A 162 20.42 5.21 7.81
C ARG A 162 19.48 4.71 6.72
N LEU A 163 19.25 5.55 5.71
CA LEU A 163 18.49 5.16 4.52
C LEU A 163 19.24 4.11 3.68
N PRO A 164 18.53 3.21 2.99
CA PRO A 164 19.14 2.30 2.03
C PRO A 164 19.92 3.07 0.96
N THR A 165 21.17 2.68 0.71
CA THR A 165 22.05 3.36 -0.25
C THR A 165 21.89 2.84 -1.68
N SER A 166 21.37 1.62 -1.86
CA SER A 166 21.13 1.01 -3.18
C SER A 166 19.77 1.41 -3.75
N GLU A 167 19.73 1.80 -5.03
CA GLU A 167 18.51 2.17 -5.77
C GLU A 167 17.38 1.16 -5.66
N THR A 168 17.71 -0.13 -5.80
CA THR A 168 16.75 -1.25 -5.72
C THR A 168 16.04 -1.37 -4.37
N ARG A 169 16.54 -0.74 -3.31
CA ARG A 169 15.95 -0.79 -1.96
C ARG A 169 15.23 0.50 -1.56
N ARG A 170 15.31 1.58 -2.36
CA ARG A 170 14.71 2.88 -2.02
C ARG A 170 13.19 2.87 -2.00
N GLY A 171 12.55 2.03 -2.83
CA GLY A 171 11.10 1.82 -2.84
C GLY A 171 10.57 0.81 -1.82
N GLY A 172 11.46 0.20 -1.02
CA GLY A 172 11.13 -0.75 0.03
C GLY A 172 10.96 -0.09 1.41
N PRO A 173 10.72 -0.88 2.46
CA PRO A 173 10.60 -0.35 3.81
C PRO A 173 11.95 0.21 4.28
N GLY A 174 11.92 1.37 4.92
CA GLY A 174 13.10 2.07 5.43
C GLY A 174 12.81 2.86 6.70
N PRO A 175 13.84 3.36 7.41
CA PRO A 175 13.63 4.16 8.60
C PRO A 175 12.82 5.43 8.27
N PRO A 176 11.99 5.93 9.22
CA PRO A 176 11.28 7.17 9.01
C PRO A 176 12.28 8.31 8.80
N ARG A 177 12.04 9.16 7.79
CA ARG A 177 12.81 10.39 7.63
C ARG A 177 12.52 11.28 8.83
N ALA A 178 13.54 11.63 9.61
CA ALA A 178 13.43 12.76 10.50
C ALA A 178 13.15 13.98 9.62
N ALA A 179 12.04 14.68 9.87
CA ALA A 179 11.84 15.99 9.28
C ALA A 179 13.03 16.85 9.74
N GLY A 180 13.83 17.32 8.79
CA GLY A 180 14.90 18.26 9.09
C GLY A 180 14.28 19.48 9.76
N THR A 181 14.82 19.82 10.93
CA THR A 181 14.79 21.19 11.47
C THR A 181 15.60 22.11 10.57
#